data_AF-T0PPI3-F1
#
_entry.id   AF-T0PPI3-F1
#
_cell.length_a   1.000
_cell.length_b   1.000
_cell.length_c   1.000
_cell.angle_alpha   90.00
_cell.angle_beta   90.00
_cell.angle_gamma   90.00
#
_symmetry.space_group_name_H-M   'P 1'
#
loop_
_entity.id
_entity.type
_entity.pdbx_description
1 polymer ?
#
loop_
_entity_poly.entity_id
_entity_poly.type
_entity_poly.pdbx_seq_one_letter_code
_entity_poly.pdbx_strand_id
1 'polypeptide(L)'
;MAINFNTPKSCTSRAVTVQGTVAAGSFGLLTIRLDVTNTATPTRNRSFYREIDLDNTASATSLAVNASYTLSIVPKLVGSDTVTENYSFSYDVNE
;
A
#
# COMPACT_ATOMS: atom_id res chain seq x y z
N MET A 1 -12.42 14.09 -23.81
CA MET A 1 -11.67 12.82 -23.89
C MET A 1 -12.16 11.94 -22.75
N ALA A 2 -12.87 10.84 -23.04
CA ALA A 2 -13.45 9.98 -22.00
C ALA A 2 -12.37 9.02 -21.48
N ILE A 3 -12.10 9.06 -20.17
CA ILE A 3 -11.21 8.11 -19.51
C ILE A 3 -11.98 6.79 -19.35
N ASN A 4 -11.57 5.76 -20.08
CA ASN A 4 -12.16 4.43 -20.00
C ASN A 4 -11.46 3.62 -18.88
N PHE A 5 -12.20 3.27 -17.84
CA PHE A 5 -11.72 2.46 -16.71
C PHE A 5 -11.83 0.95 -16.94
N ASN A 6 -12.45 0.50 -18.04
CA ASN A 6 -12.81 -0.90 -18.26
C ASN A 6 -11.65 -1.84 -18.60
N THR A 7 -10.38 -1.44 -18.44
CA THR A 7 -9.28 -2.40 -18.43
C THR A 7 -8.00 -1.80 -17.85
N PRO A 8 -7.54 -2.21 -16.65
CA PRO A 8 -6.20 -1.84 -16.16
C PRO A 8 -5.08 -2.60 -16.91
N LYS A 9 -5.31 -3.03 -18.17
CA LYS A 9 -4.42 -3.92 -18.95
C LYS A 9 -3.05 -3.31 -19.27
N SER A 10 -2.88 -2.01 -19.12
CA SER A 10 -1.60 -1.35 -19.37
C SER A 10 -0.77 -1.10 -18.10
N CYS A 11 -1.31 -1.33 -16.91
CA CYS A 11 -0.64 -0.95 -15.66
C CYS A 11 0.34 -2.03 -15.20
N THR A 12 1.45 -1.62 -14.58
CA THR A 12 2.44 -2.54 -14.02
C THR A 12 2.00 -2.95 -12.62
N SER A 13 1.74 -4.24 -12.42
CA SER A 13 1.46 -4.82 -11.10
C SER A 13 2.71 -4.88 -10.25
N ARG A 14 2.57 -4.57 -8.97
CA ARG A 14 3.65 -4.50 -7.99
C ARG A 14 3.28 -5.31 -6.78
N ALA A 15 4.10 -6.30 -6.45
CA ALA A 15 3.92 -7.10 -5.25
C ALA A 15 4.61 -6.41 -4.08
N VAL A 16 3.86 -6.14 -3.02
CA VAL A 16 4.39 -5.63 -1.76
C VAL A 16 4.32 -6.76 -0.74
N THR A 17 5.48 -7.30 -0.38
CA THR A 17 5.59 -8.29 0.68
C THR A 17 5.58 -7.57 2.02
N VAL A 18 4.64 -7.93 2.87
CA VAL A 18 4.45 -7.34 4.19
C VAL A 18 4.72 -8.40 5.25
N GLN A 19 5.61 -8.06 6.17
CA GLN A 19 5.90 -8.82 7.38
C GLN A 19 5.77 -7.92 8.60
N GLY A 20 4.99 -8.37 9.58
CA GLY A 20 4.76 -7.64 10.81
C GLY A 20 3.92 -8.44 11.82
N THR A 21 3.60 -7.82 12.95
CA THR A 21 2.82 -8.44 14.03
C THR A 21 1.91 -7.42 14.68
N VAL A 22 0.60 -7.70 14.75
CA VAL A 22 -0.34 -6.91 15.55
C VAL A 22 -0.38 -7.48 16.96
N ALA A 23 -0.23 -6.63 17.97
CA ALA A 23 -0.21 -7.07 19.37
C ALA A 23 -1.58 -7.65 19.78
N ALA A 24 -1.58 -8.57 20.75
CA ALA A 24 -2.82 -9.06 21.37
C ALA A 24 -3.62 -7.89 21.95
N GLY A 25 -4.95 -7.91 21.80
CA GLY A 25 -5.83 -6.86 22.33
C GLY A 25 -5.73 -5.51 21.63
N SER A 26 -5.09 -5.42 20.45
CA SER A 26 -4.89 -4.14 19.74
C SER A 26 -5.51 -4.13 18.35
N PHE A 27 -5.69 -2.92 17.82
CA PHE A 27 -6.06 -2.70 16.44
C PHE A 27 -4.84 -2.21 15.67
N GLY A 28 -4.48 -2.92 14.61
CA GLY A 28 -3.38 -2.54 13.71
C GLY A 28 -3.91 -1.89 12.44
N LEU A 29 -3.18 -0.91 11.93
CA LEU A 29 -3.38 -0.32 10.62
C LEU A 29 -2.12 -0.56 9.77
N LEU A 30 -2.29 -1.29 8.68
CA LEU A 30 -1.26 -1.50 7.67
C LEU A 30 -1.47 -0.49 6.54
N THR A 31 -0.52 0.42 6.36
CA THR A 31 -0.50 1.34 5.22
C THR A 31 0.50 0.83 4.19
N ILE A 32 0.02 0.52 2.99
CA ILE A 32 0.86 0.19 1.83
C ILE A 32 0.88 1.41 0.92
N ARG A 33 2.07 1.86 0.53
CA ARG A 33 2.29 3.07 -0.24
C ARG A 33 3.10 2.78 -1.50
N LEU A 34 2.68 3.36 -2.62
CA LEU A 34 3.43 3.42 -3.86
C LEU A 34 3.89 4.85 -4.08
N ASP A 35 5.19 5.07 -3.99
CA ASP A 35 5.83 6.37 -4.20
C ASP A 35 6.27 6.51 -5.65
N VAL A 36 5.68 7.46 -6.35
CA VAL A 36 6.05 7.79 -7.73
C VAL A 36 6.99 8.96 -7.72
N THR A 37 8.19 8.76 -8.27
CA THR A 37 9.21 9.78 -8.42
C THR A 37 9.50 10.02 -9.91
N ASN A 38 9.72 11.28 -10.29
CA ASN A 38 10.14 11.64 -11.63
C ASN A 38 11.40 12.51 -11.54
N THR A 39 12.52 11.99 -12.05
CA THR A 39 13.82 12.68 -11.97
C THR A 39 13.93 13.89 -12.88
N ALA A 40 13.20 13.91 -14.01
CA ALA A 40 13.17 15.03 -14.95
C ALA A 40 12.19 16.15 -14.53
N THR A 41 11.18 15.82 -13.74
CA THR A 41 10.14 16.77 -13.30
C THR A 41 9.67 16.43 -11.88
N PRO A 42 10.44 16.79 -10.82
CA PRO A 42 10.13 16.41 -9.44
C PRO A 42 8.77 16.93 -8.93
N THR A 43 8.22 17.99 -9.53
CA THR A 43 6.87 18.49 -9.20
C THR A 43 5.74 17.51 -9.55
N ARG A 44 6.04 16.46 -10.35
CA ARG A 44 5.12 15.36 -10.65
C ARG A 44 5.20 14.21 -9.65
N ASN A 45 6.08 14.30 -8.65
CA ASN A 45 6.15 13.30 -7.57
C ASN A 45 4.81 13.23 -6.84
N ARG A 46 4.37 12.02 -6.55
CA ARG A 46 3.09 11.77 -5.87
C ARG A 46 3.12 10.40 -5.23
N SER A 47 2.21 10.16 -4.31
CA SER A 47 2.11 8.89 -3.62
C SER A 47 0.67 8.42 -3.59
N PHE A 48 0.50 7.12 -3.75
CA PHE A 48 -0.79 6.45 -3.62
C PHE A 48 -0.68 5.47 -2.47
N TYR A 49 -1.73 5.34 -1.67
CA TYR A 49 -1.71 4.41 -0.56
C TYR A 49 -3.01 3.62 -0.46
N ARG A 50 -2.92 2.48 0.21
CA ARG A 50 -4.04 1.66 0.64
C ARG A 50 -3.83 1.31 2.10
N GLU A 51 -4.87 1.51 2.88
CA GLU A 51 -4.91 1.10 4.28
C GLU A 51 -5.69 -0.21 4.40
N ILE A 52 -5.22 -1.06 5.31
CA ILE A 52 -5.80 -2.36 5.65
C ILE A 52 -5.89 -2.43 7.16
N ASP A 53 -7.13 -2.51 7.64
CA ASP A 53 -7.45 -2.72 9.04
C ASP A 53 -7.13 -4.15 9.44
N LEU A 54 -6.44 -4.30 10.58
CA LEU A 54 -6.03 -5.58 11.15
C LEU A 54 -6.50 -5.63 12.61
N ASP A 55 -7.72 -6.08 12.79
CA ASP A 55 -8.33 -6.21 14.11
C ASP A 55 -7.79 -7.44 14.84
N ASN A 56 -7.11 -7.21 15.96
CA ASN A 56 -6.68 -8.25 16.90
C ASN A 56 -7.16 -7.96 18.33
N THR A 57 -8.22 -7.14 18.48
CA THR A 57 -8.72 -6.66 19.77
C THR A 57 -9.33 -7.76 20.64
N ALA A 58 -9.90 -8.80 20.03
CA ALA A 58 -10.50 -9.93 20.73
C ALA A 58 -9.53 -11.09 21.04
N SER A 59 -8.28 -11.02 20.57
CA SER A 59 -7.31 -12.11 20.69
C SER A 59 -6.37 -11.92 21.88
N ALA A 60 -6.09 -13.01 22.59
CA ALA A 60 -5.07 -13.07 23.64
C ALA A 60 -3.65 -13.34 23.08
N THR A 61 -3.50 -13.49 21.76
CA THR A 61 -2.23 -13.79 21.10
C THR A 61 -1.96 -12.78 19.98
N SER A 62 -0.69 -12.56 19.65
CA SER A 62 -0.32 -11.67 18.55
C SER A 62 -0.75 -12.26 17.19
N LEU A 63 -1.22 -11.38 16.31
CA LEU A 63 -1.53 -11.72 14.93
C LEU A 63 -0.29 -11.52 14.07
N ALA A 64 0.28 -12.61 13.55
CA ALA A 64 1.35 -12.54 12.57
C ALA A 64 0.79 -12.13 11.19
N VAL A 65 1.36 -11.10 10.60
CA VAL A 65 1.00 -10.61 9.27
C VAL A 65 2.11 -11.00 8.31
N ASN A 66 1.86 -12.03 7.50
CA ASN A 66 2.76 -12.49 6.45
C ASN A 66 1.96 -12.56 5.14
N ALA A 67 1.88 -11.44 4.45
CA ALA A 67 0.99 -11.27 3.30
C ALA A 67 1.72 -10.64 2.12
N SER A 68 1.23 -10.90 0.91
CA SER A 68 1.66 -10.24 -0.30
C SER A 68 0.47 -9.53 -0.93
N TYR A 69 0.57 -8.21 -1.08
CA TYR A 69 -0.46 -7.39 -1.70
C TYR A 69 -0.01 -6.97 -3.09
N THR A 70 -0.85 -7.23 -4.09
CA THR A 70 -0.60 -6.77 -5.46
C THR A 70 -1.32 -5.45 -5.70
N LEU A 71 -0.57 -4.39 -5.94
CA LEU A 71 -1.10 -3.06 -6.25
C LEU A 71 -0.71 -2.63 -7.66
N SER A 72 -1.58 -1.86 -8.29
CA SER A 72 -1.39 -1.26 -9.61
C SER A 72 -1.90 0.17 -9.59
N ILE A 73 -1.15 1.09 -10.22
CA ILE A 73 -1.60 2.48 -10.42
C ILE A 73 -2.29 2.57 -11.78
N VAL A 74 -3.53 3.07 -11.79
CA VAL A 74 -4.34 3.25 -13.01
C VAL A 74 -4.75 4.73 -13.14
N PRO A 75 -4.59 5.37 -14.31
CA PRO A 75 -4.00 4.82 -15.54
C PRO A 75 -2.47 4.57 -15.43
N LYS A 76 -1.90 3.88 -16.43
CA LYS A 76 -0.46 3.58 -16.46
C LYS A 76 0.36 4.88 -16.38
N LEU A 77 1.41 4.87 -15.56
CA LEU A 77 2.41 5.92 -15.54
C LEU A 77 3.16 5.99 -16.88
N VAL A 78 3.52 7.19 -17.31
CA VAL A 78 4.17 7.45 -18.61
C VAL A 78 5.42 8.30 -18.43
N GLY A 79 6.45 8.02 -19.24
CA GLY A 79 7.73 8.71 -19.21
C GLY A 79 8.69 8.12 -18.17
N SER A 80 9.50 8.97 -17.56
CA SER A 80 10.58 8.62 -16.63
C SER A 80 10.13 8.44 -15.18
N ASP A 81 8.86 8.13 -14.94
CA ASP A 81 8.33 7.88 -13.60
C ASP A 81 8.89 6.53 -13.08
N THR A 82 9.51 6.55 -11.89
CA THR A 82 9.87 5.35 -11.13
C THR A 82 8.91 5.17 -9.96
N VAL A 83 8.67 3.92 -9.56
CA VAL A 83 7.79 3.60 -8.44
C VAL A 83 8.55 2.78 -7.41
N THR A 84 8.44 3.17 -6.16
CA THR A 84 8.94 2.42 -5.00
C THR A 84 7.76 1.94 -4.17
N GLU A 85 7.77 0.65 -3.84
CA GLU A 85 6.83 0.00 -2.94
C GLU A 85 7.29 0.17 -1.48
N ASN A 86 6.40 0.67 -0.62
CA ASN A 86 6.64 0.84 0.81
C ASN A 86 5.46 0.29 1.62
N TYR A 87 5.73 -0.09 2.87
CA TYR A 87 4.67 -0.36 3.85
C TYR A 87 5.07 0.11 5.25
N SER A 88 4.08 0.39 6.07
CA SER A 88 4.25 0.72 7.49
C SER A 88 3.10 0.15 8.31
N PHE A 89 3.40 -0.16 9.57
CA PHE A 89 2.40 -0.52 10.57
C PHE A 89 2.26 0.62 11.58
N SER A 90 1.03 0.95 11.93
CA SER A 90 0.69 1.69 13.15
C SER A 90 -0.28 0.87 13.99
N TYR A 91 -0.29 1.12 15.30
CA TYR A 91 -1.16 0.43 16.25
C TYR A 91 -1.80 1.48 17.15
N ASP A 92 -3.12 1.42 17.29
CA ASP A 92 -3.78 2.06 18.42
C ASP A 92 -3.88 1.02 19.53
N VAL A 93 -3.15 1.27 20.62
CA VAL A 93 -3.46 0.64 21.90
C VAL A 93 -4.71 1.33 22.39
N ASN A 94 -5.84 0.63 22.39
CA ASN A 94 -7.00 1.09 23.14
C ASN A 94 -6.54 1.25 24.61
N GLU A 95 -6.45 2.51 25.07
CA GLU A 95 -6.27 2.87 26.49
C GLU A 95 -7.46 2.40 27.33
#